data_AF-A0A821V1T7-F1
#
_entry.id   AF-A0A821V1T7-F1
#
_cell.length_a   1.000
_cell.length_b   1.000
_cell.length_c   1.000
_cell.angle_alpha   90.00
_cell.angle_beta   90.00
_cell.angle_gamma   90.00
#
_symmetry.space_group_name_H-M   'P 1'
#
loop_
_entity.id
_entity.type
_entity.pdbx_description
1 polymer ?
#
loop_
_entity_poly.entity_id
_entity_poly.type
_entity_poly.pdbx_seq_one_letter_code
_entity_poly.pdbx_strand_id
1 'polypeptide(L)' 'LERSSGILLHITSLPSPYGIGDLGPDAFKFIDFLVETKQKLWQVLPIYQTNSPSPYS' A
#
# COMPACT_ATOMS: atom_id res chain seq x y z
N LEU A 1 -14.41 -7.24 16.33
CA LEU A 1 -13.09 -7.17 15.69
C LEU A 1 -12.10 -7.90 16.58
N GLU A 2 -11.39 -8.89 16.03
CA GLU A 2 -10.27 -9.52 16.75
C GLU A 2 -9.09 -8.55 16.83
N ARG A 3 -8.25 -8.69 17.87
CA ARG A 3 -7.03 -7.89 18.00
C ARG A 3 -6.12 -8.12 16.78
N SER A 4 -5.73 -7.03 16.13
CA SER A 4 -4.94 -7.01 14.91
C SER A 4 -4.01 -5.80 14.88
N SER A 5 -2.93 -5.90 14.10
CA SER A 5 -2.02 -4.81 13.78
C SER A 5 -1.85 -4.73 12.26
N GLY A 6 -1.36 -3.59 11.78
CA GLY A 6 -1.17 -3.36 10.35
C GLY A 6 -0.28 -2.18 10.05
N ILE A 7 -0.06 -1.97 8.75
CA ILE A 7 0.77 -0.89 8.22
C ILE A 7 -0.09 0.03 7.35
N LEU A 8 0.11 1.34 7.52
CA LEU A 8 -0.38 2.37 6.60
C LEU A 8 0.72 2.65 5.58
N LEU A 9 0.47 2.32 4.31
CA LEU A 9 1.38 2.61 3.20
C LEU A 9 0.56 2.81 1.94
N HIS A 10 0.75 3.93 1.25
CA HIS A 10 0.08 4.14 -0.04
C HIS A 10 0.78 3.35 -1.16
N ILE A 11 0.01 2.92 -2.16
CA ILE A 11 0.52 2.13 -3.31
C ILE A 11 1.65 2.86 -4.03
N THR A 12 1.53 4.19 -4.19
CA THR A 12 2.54 5.01 -4.87
C THR A 12 3.89 5.04 -4.18
N SER A 13 3.95 4.65 -2.90
CA SER A 13 5.19 4.57 -2.11
C SER A 13 5.89 3.22 -2.26
N LEU A 14 5.30 2.25 -2.96
CA LEU A 14 5.95 0.99 -3.27
C LEU A 14 7.11 1.22 -4.27
N PRO A 15 8.17 0.41 -4.20
CA PRO A 15 9.20 0.44 -5.23
C PRO A 15 8.60 -0.05 -6.56
N SER A 16 8.90 0.68 -7.64
CA SER A 16 8.55 0.28 -9.00
C SER A 16 9.57 0.86 -9.99
N PRO A 17 9.90 0.15 -11.08
CA PRO A 17 10.83 0.64 -12.09
C PRO A 17 10.32 1.86 -12.88
N TYR A 18 9.03 2.21 -12.76
CA TYR A 18 8.40 3.27 -13.55
C TYR A 18 8.29 4.63 -12.82
N GLY A 19 9.00 4.80 -11.70
CA GLY A 19 9.09 6.06 -10.96
C GLY A 19 7.93 6.34 -10.00
N ILE A 20 6.89 5.50 -9.98
CA ILE A 20 5.80 5.53 -9.00
C ILE A 20 5.36 4.11 -8.68
N GLY A 21 5.09 3.82 -7.41
CA GLY A 21 4.60 2.52 -6.99
C GLY A 21 3.26 2.16 -7.64
N ASP A 22 3.09 0.88 -7.93
CA ASP A 22 1.95 0.33 -8.66
C ASP A 22 1.46 -0.98 -8.03
N LEU A 23 0.41 -1.57 -8.60
CA LEU A 23 -0.13 -2.87 -8.20
C LEU A 23 0.56 -4.03 -8.94
N GLY A 24 1.88 -3.94 -9.12
CA GLY A 24 2.72 -4.95 -9.76
C GLY A 24 3.38 -5.93 -8.76
N PRO A 25 4.49 -6.59 -9.15
CA PRO A 25 5.16 -7.61 -8.35
C PRO A 25 5.57 -7.16 -6.93
N ASP A 26 5.98 -5.90 -6.76
CA ASP A 26 6.40 -5.39 -5.46
C ASP A 26 5.23 -5.19 -4.48
N ALA A 27 3.99 -5.05 -4.98
CA ALA A 27 2.81 -5.09 -4.13
C ALA A 27 2.61 -6.48 -3.51
N PHE A 28 2.83 -7.56 -4.28
CA PHE A 28 2.77 -8.92 -3.76
C PHE A 28 3.89 -9.19 -2.75
N LYS A 29 5.12 -8.74 -3.03
CA LYS A 29 6.21 -8.83 -2.05
C LYS A 29 5.90 -8.07 -0.76
N PHE A 30 5.21 -6.93 -0.84
CA PHE A 30 4.76 -6.20 0.33
C PHE A 30 3.72 -7.00 1.13
N ILE A 31 2.78 -7.68 0.46
CA ILE A 31 1.85 -8.59 1.13
C ILE A 31 2.60 -9.76 1.80
N ASP A 32 3.57 -10.37 1.11
CA ASP A 32 4.39 -11.45 1.69
C ASP A 32 5.12 -10.98 2.96
N PHE A 33 5.65 -9.76 2.94
CA PHE A 33 6.23 -9.12 4.11
C PHE A 33 5.21 -8.91 5.24
N LEU A 34 3.98 -8.49 4.96
CA LEU A 34 2.93 -8.36 5.98
C LEU A 34 2.60 -9.72 6.60
N VAL A 35 2.53 -10.78 5.79
CA VAL A 35 2.29 -12.15 6.26
C VAL A 35 3.43 -12.63 7.15
N GLU A 36 4.69 -12.47 6.71
CA GLU A 36 5.88 -12.84 7.46
C GLU A 36 5.96 -12.11 8.81
N THR A 37 5.60 -10.83 8.83
CA THR A 37 5.60 -9.99 10.03
C THR A 37 4.30 -10.05 10.83
N LYS A 38 3.37 -10.95 10.47
CA LYS A 38 2.08 -11.19 11.14
C LYS A 38 1.16 -9.96 11.20
N GLN A 39 1.34 -9.01 10.28
CA GLN A 39 0.41 -7.90 10.10
C GLN A 39 -0.86 -8.40 9.40
N LYS A 40 -2.01 -8.02 9.93
CA LYS A 40 -3.32 -8.45 9.41
C LYS A 40 -4.03 -7.39 8.58
N LEU A 41 -3.55 -6.15 8.62
CA LEU A 41 -4.17 -5.01 7.95
C LEU A 41 -3.13 -4.26 7.11
N TRP A 42 -3.53 -3.88 5.90
CA TRP A 42 -2.86 -2.88 5.08
C TRP A 42 -3.83 -1.74 4.85
N GLN A 43 -3.53 -0.57 5.41
CA GLN A 43 -4.31 0.64 5.16
C GLN A 43 -3.67 1.41 4.01
N VAL A 44 -4.50 1.86 3.07
CA VAL A 44 -4.12 2.70 1.93
C VAL A 44 -4.89 4.01 1.98
N LEU A 45 -4.31 5.06 1.39
CA LEU A 45 -5.02 6.31 1.11
C LEU A 45 -6.03 6.09 -0.05
N PRO A 46 -6.97 7.03 -0.28
CA PRO A 46 -7.97 6.88 -1.33
C PRO A 46 -7.37 6.64 -2.72
N ILE A 47 -7.94 5.68 -3.45
CA ILE A 47 -7.54 5.30 -4.80
C ILE A 47 -8.57 5.84 -5.78
N TYR A 48 -8.45 7.12 -6.14
CA TYR A 48 -9.23 7.72 -7.22
C TYR A 48 -8.30 8.44 -8.19
N GLN A 49 -8.82 8.77 -9.38
CA GLN A 49 -8.07 9.54 -10.37
C GLN A 49 -7.69 10.91 -9.77
N THR A 50 -6.40 11.07 -9.52
CA THR A 50 -5.86 12.29 -8.94
C THR A 50 -5.79 13.39 -10.00
N ASN A 51 -6.42 14.53 -9.73
CA ASN A 51 -6.21 15.78 -10.47
C ASN A 51 -5.17 16.70 -9.78
N SER A 52 -4.64 16.27 -8.63
CA SER A 52 -3.77 17.03 -7.73
C SER A 52 -2.96 16.08 -6.84
N PRO A 53 -1.68 16.35 -6.50
CA PRO A 53 -0.83 15.43 -5.73
C PRO A 53 -1.41 14.96 -4.39
N SER A 54 -2.42 15.64 -3.87
CA SER A 54 -3.17 15.24 -2.68
C SER A 54 -4.19 14.13 -2.99
N PRO A 55 -4.18 13.01 -2.27
CA PRO A 55 -5.18 11.95 -2.39
C PRO A 55 -6.48 12.28 -1.63
N TYR A 56 -6.73 13.55 -1.28
CA TYR A 56 -7.97 14.01 -0.64
C TYR A 56 -8.64 15.22 -1.31
N SER A 57 -8.36 15.48 -2.58
CA SER A 57 -8.75 16.71 -3.30
C SER A 57 -9.53 16.44 -4.58
#